data_AF-A0A814LJ14-F1
#
_entry.id   AF-A0A814LJ14-F1
#
_cell.length_a   1.000
_cell.length_b   1.000
_cell.length_c   1.000
_cell.angle_alpha   90.00
_cell.angle_beta   90.00
_cell.angle_gamma   90.00
#
_symmetry.space_group_name_H-M   'P 1'
#
loop_
_entity.id
_entity.type
_entity.pdbx_description
1 polymer ?
#
loop_
_entity_poly.entity_id
_entity_poly.type
_entity_poly.pdbx_seq_one_letter_code
_entity_poly.pdbx_strand_id
1 'polypeptide(L)'
;MEKGITPATLIETVTAATNRAAQLESGTFDKQSHNIMGSFADSETGSLIGGKIRSLTVHTTCELMLAEPLDCTFSREFDPRTGQNELHVRRKLLTDL
;
A
#
# COMPACT_ATOMS: atom_id res chain seq x y z
N MET A 1 -31.68 5.21 -23.94
CA MET A 1 -31.96 5.98 -22.71
C MET A 1 -32.28 4.95 -21.65
N GLU A 2 -31.55 4.76 -20.55
CA GLU A 2 -30.63 5.62 -19.80
C GLU A 2 -29.47 4.81 -19.18
N LYS A 3 -28.28 5.45 -19.19
CA LYS A 3 -27.27 5.60 -18.12
C LYS A 3 -26.99 4.36 -17.25
N GLY A 4 -25.81 3.75 -17.29
CA GLY A 4 -24.50 4.39 -17.14
C GLY A 4 -23.97 4.04 -15.74
N ILE A 5 -23.23 2.94 -15.63
CA ILE A 5 -22.49 2.61 -14.40
C ILE A 5 -21.29 3.54 -14.36
N THR A 6 -21.37 4.60 -13.54
CA THR A 6 -20.24 5.51 -13.34
C THR A 6 -19.18 4.83 -12.46
N PRO A 7 -17.89 4.80 -12.87
CA PRO A 7 -16.76 4.22 -12.09
C PRO A 7 -16.36 5.04 -10.85
N ALA A 8 -17.27 5.86 -10.33
CA ALA A 8 -16.97 6.77 -9.25
C ALA A 8 -17.34 6.12 -7.92
N THR A 9 -16.36 6.10 -7.02
CA THR A 9 -16.55 6.09 -5.57
C THR A 9 -16.83 4.73 -4.92
N LEU A 10 -15.82 3.87 -4.91
CA LEU A 10 -15.53 3.11 -3.68
C LEU A 10 -14.02 3.19 -3.40
N ILE A 11 -13.55 4.43 -3.18
CA ILE A 11 -12.29 4.67 -2.49
C ILE A 11 -12.64 4.56 -1.02
N GLU A 12 -12.54 3.37 -0.45
CA GLU A 12 -12.54 3.21 1.00
C GLU A 12 -11.24 3.81 1.52
N THR A 13 -11.30 5.09 1.86
CA THR A 13 -10.35 5.72 2.76
C THR A 13 -10.51 5.01 4.10
N VAL A 14 -9.63 4.06 4.40
CA VAL A 14 -9.55 3.45 5.73
C VAL A 14 -8.99 4.51 6.69
N THR A 15 -9.87 5.35 7.23
CA THR A 15 -9.57 6.18 8.39
C THR A 15 -9.63 5.25 9.61
N ALA A 16 -8.58 4.47 9.84
CA ALA A 16 -8.46 3.64 11.03
C ALA A 16 -8.25 4.55 12.25
N ALA A 17 -9.34 5.02 12.84
CA ALA A 17 -9.35 5.62 14.15
C ALA A 17 -9.39 4.49 15.19
N THR A 18 -8.25 3.85 15.48
CA THR A 18 -8.23 2.80 16.51
C THR A 18 -7.12 3.03 17.53
N ASN A 19 -7.57 3.24 18.77
CA ASN A 19 -6.73 3.17 19.95
C ASN A 19 -6.40 1.70 20.20
N ARG A 20 -5.23 1.27 19.73
CA ARG A 20 -4.62 -0.07 19.86
C ARG A 20 -5.22 -1.14 18.95
N ALA A 21 -4.54 -1.35 17.83
CA ALA A 21 -4.71 -2.50 16.96
C ALA A 21 -3.34 -3.09 16.63
N ALA A 22 -3.22 -4.43 16.67
CA ALA A 22 -2.07 -5.10 16.07
C ALA A 22 -2.11 -4.85 14.57
N GLN A 23 -1.02 -4.30 14.04
CA GLN A 23 -0.93 -3.87 12.65
C GLN A 23 0.12 -4.70 11.94
N LEU A 24 -0.29 -5.41 10.89
CA LEU A 24 0.64 -6.03 9.96
C LEU A 24 0.57 -5.24 8.65
N GLU A 25 1.69 -4.60 8.31
CA GLU A 25 1.87 -3.91 7.05
C GLU A 25 2.84 -4.72 6.19
N SER A 26 2.48 -4.97 4.94
CA SER A 26 3.38 -5.60 3.97
C SER A 26 3.25 -4.88 2.64
N GLY A 27 4.40 -4.61 2.01
CA GLY A 27 4.41 -3.84 0.80
C GLY A 27 5.77 -3.58 0.22
N THR A 28 5.78 -2.89 -0.90
CA THR A 28 6.99 -2.47 -1.60
C THR A 28 6.99 -0.97 -1.82
N PHE A 29 8.15 -0.35 -1.71
CA PHE A 29 8.38 1.07 -1.97
C PHE A 29 9.34 1.23 -3.16
N ASP A 30 9.09 2.22 -4.01
CA ASP A 30 10.08 2.73 -4.96
C ASP A 30 10.20 4.26 -4.78
N LYS A 31 11.05 4.91 -5.58
CA LYS A 31 11.32 6.36 -5.47
C LYS A 31 10.11 7.25 -5.76
N GLN A 32 9.09 6.74 -6.45
CA GLN A 32 7.94 7.48 -6.95
C GLN A 32 6.61 6.99 -6.36
N SER A 33 6.56 5.77 -5.80
CA SER A 33 5.32 5.15 -5.38
C SER A 33 5.49 4.03 -4.37
N HIS A 34 4.38 3.59 -3.79
CA HIS A 34 4.31 2.48 -2.84
C HIS A 34 3.09 1.61 -3.12
N ASN A 35 3.17 0.36 -2.69
CA ASN A 35 2.03 -0.55 -2.66
C ASN A 35 2.07 -1.28 -1.32
N ILE A 36 1.31 -0.77 -0.35
CA ILE A 36 1.27 -1.27 1.02
C ILE A 36 -0.14 -1.78 1.29
N MET A 37 -0.21 -2.99 1.83
CA MET A 37 -1.43 -3.60 2.33
C MET A 37 -1.37 -3.59 3.86
N GLY A 38 -2.48 -3.23 4.49
CA GLY A 38 -2.63 -3.24 5.93
C GLY A 38 -3.73 -4.19 6.37
N SER A 39 -3.57 -4.75 7.56
CA SER A 39 -4.65 -5.34 8.35
C SER A 39 -4.75 -4.62 9.68
N PHE A 40 -5.98 -4.24 10.04
CA PHE A 40 -6.31 -3.42 11.19
C PHE A 40 -7.40 -4.11 11.99
N ALA A 41 -7.23 -4.19 13.30
CA ALA A 41 -8.28 -4.57 14.22
C ALA A 41 -9.05 -3.33 14.69
N ASP A 42 -10.37 -3.40 14.67
CA ASP A 42 -11.22 -2.43 15.32
C ASP A 42 -11.18 -2.65 16.84
N SER A 43 -10.81 -1.61 17.60
CA SER A 43 -10.59 -1.73 19.04
C SER A 43 -11.87 -1.93 19.86
N GLU A 44 -13.03 -1.58 19.31
CA GLU A 44 -14.32 -1.67 20.00
C GLU A 44 -15.00 -3.02 19.74
N THR A 45 -14.95 -3.49 18.49
CA THR A 45 -15.64 -4.70 18.04
C THR A 45 -14.72 -5.91 17.90
N GLY A 46 -13.41 -5.71 17.83
CA GLY A 46 -12.43 -6.77 17.53
C GLY A 46 -12.44 -7.23 16.07
N SER A 47 -13.23 -6.58 15.20
CA SER A 47 -13.33 -6.95 13.78
C SER A 47 -12.04 -6.64 13.04
N LEU A 48 -11.71 -7.44 12.02
CA LEU A 48 -10.55 -7.21 11.16
C LEU A 48 -10.98 -6.51 9.85
N ILE A 49 -10.29 -5.43 9.52
CA ILE A 49 -10.40 -4.70 8.25
C ILE A 49 -9.05 -4.77 7.57
N GLY A 50 -9.02 -5.05 6.26
CA GLY A 50 -7.77 -5.13 5.52
C GLY A 50 -7.91 -4.61 4.10
N GLY A 51 -6.82 -4.10 3.55
CA GLY A 51 -6.83 -3.54 2.21
C GLY A 51 -5.60 -2.72 1.87
N LYS A 52 -5.65 -2.08 0.70
CA LYS A 52 -4.60 -1.19 0.23
C LYS A 52 -4.62 0.10 1.03
N ILE A 53 -3.49 0.43 1.65
CA ILE A 53 -3.34 1.68 2.40
C ILE A 53 -3.13 2.82 1.40
N ARG A 54 -3.93 3.88 1.55
CA ARG A 54 -3.80 5.15 0.81
C ARG A 54 -3.30 6.27 1.71
N SER A 55 -3.86 6.33 2.91
CA SER A 55 -3.46 7.24 3.98
C SER A 55 -3.72 6.55 5.31
N LEU A 56 -2.87 6.82 6.29
CA LEU A 56 -3.04 6.36 7.67
C LEU A 56 -2.64 7.48 8.61
N THR A 57 -3.40 7.66 9.69
CA THR A 57 -3.05 8.59 10.76
C THR A 57 -2.63 7.77 11.98
N VAL A 58 -1.42 8.05 12.48
CA VAL A 58 -0.90 7.40 13.68
C VAL A 58 -1.41 8.16 14.90
N HIS A 59 -2.17 7.49 15.77
CA HIS A 59 -2.73 8.11 16.97
C HIS A 59 -1.76 8.10 18.17
N THR A 60 -0.96 7.05 18.32
CA THR A 60 -0.07 6.88 19.48
C THR A 60 1.36 6.61 19.05
N THR A 61 1.60 5.45 18.43
CA THR A 61 2.90 5.05 17.89
C THR A 61 2.72 4.25 16.61
N CYS A 62 3.74 4.26 15.77
CA CYS A 62 3.87 3.39 14.60
C CYS A 62 5.32 2.96 14.52
N GLU A 63 5.55 1.67 14.70
CA GLU A 63 6.89 1.07 14.66
C GLU A 63 7.06 0.39 13.32
N LEU A 64 7.99 0.90 12.51
CA LEU A 64 8.21 0.47 11.13
C LEU A 64 9.60 -0.15 10.98
N MET A 65 9.65 -1.27 10.27
CA MET A 65 10.89 -1.87 9.81
C MET A 65 10.92 -1.83 8.29
N LEU A 66 11.94 -1.17 7.74
CA LEU A 66 12.16 -1.06 6.31
C LEU A 66 13.40 -1.86 5.92
N ALA A 67 13.27 -2.64 4.85
CA ALA A 67 14.39 -3.34 4.24
C ALA A 67 14.66 -2.73 2.85
N GLU A 68 15.91 -2.32 2.62
CA GLU A 68 16.35 -1.88 1.30
C GLU A 68 17.18 -2.99 0.64
N PRO A 69 16.78 -3.48 -0.55
CA PRO A 69 17.59 -4.46 -1.25
C PRO A 69 18.86 -3.82 -1.84
N LEU A 70 20.01 -4.44 -1.58
CA LEU A 70 21.31 -3.94 -2.00
C LEU A 70 21.62 -4.19 -3.48
N ASP A 71 21.00 -5.21 -4.08
CA ASP A 71 21.35 -5.74 -5.41
C ASP A 71 20.27 -5.51 -6.47
N CYS A 72 19.15 -4.87 -6.12
CA CYS A 72 18.10 -4.53 -7.06
C CYS A 72 17.51 -3.14 -6.85
N THR A 73 16.88 -2.63 -7.90
CA THR A 73 16.05 -1.43 -7.91
C THR A 73 14.61 -1.81 -8.22
N PHE A 74 13.69 -1.13 -7.55
CA PHE A 74 12.26 -1.21 -7.82
C PHE A 74 11.83 0.01 -8.62
N SER A 75 10.93 -0.22 -9.57
CA SER A 75 10.21 0.82 -10.32
C SER A 75 8.80 0.33 -10.61
N ARG A 76 7.90 1.24 -11.00
CA ARG A 76 6.57 0.85 -11.47
C ARG A 76 6.26 1.42 -12.84
N GLU A 77 5.86 0.55 -13.75
CA GLU A 77 5.56 0.87 -15.16
C GLU A 77 4.15 0.41 -15.49
N PHE A 78 3.46 1.15 -16.38
CA PHE A 78 2.10 0.81 -16.76
C PHE A 78 2.06 -0.52 -17.54
N ASP A 79 1.30 -1.49 -17.05
CA ASP A 79 1.03 -2.75 -17.73
C ASP A 79 -0.38 -2.72 -18.34
N PRO A 80 -0.53 -2.76 -19.68
CA PRO A 80 -1.85 -2.71 -20.34
C PRO A 80 -2.73 -3.93 -20.04
N ARG A 81 -2.17 -5.03 -19.53
CA ARG A 81 -2.92 -6.24 -19.17
C ARG A 81 -3.68 -6.07 -17.86
N THR A 82 -3.12 -5.30 -16.92
CA THR A 82 -3.73 -5.04 -15.61
C THR A 82 -4.38 -3.67 -15.55
N GLY A 83 -3.99 -2.75 -16.44
CA GLY A 83 -4.44 -1.36 -16.44
C GLY A 83 -3.87 -0.55 -15.28
N GLN A 84 -2.77 -1.00 -14.68
CA GLN A 84 -2.14 -0.39 -13.50
C GLN A 84 -0.63 -0.25 -13.68
N ASN A 85 0.00 0.55 -12.82
CA ASN A 85 1.46 0.61 -12.72
C ASN A 85 1.95 -0.55 -11.85
N GLU A 86 2.59 -1.54 -12.47
CA GLU A 86 3.02 -2.79 -11.84
C GLU A 86 4.47 -2.76 -11.40
N LEU A 87 4.82 -3.57 -10.40
CA LEU A 87 6.18 -3.67 -9.86
C LEU A 87 7.14 -4.31 -10.87
N HIS A 88 8.20 -3.57 -11.20
CA HIS A 88 9.33 -4.05 -11.99
C HIS A 88 10.56 -4.09 -11.08
N VAL A 89 11.22 -5.25 -11.04
CA VAL A 89 12.45 -5.47 -10.26
C VAL A 89 13.61 -5.64 -11.22
N ARG A 90 14.63 -4.79 -11.09
CA ARG A 90 15.83 -4.81 -11.94
C ARG A 90 17.08 -4.99 -11.09
N ARG A 91 18.04 -5.76 -11.57
CA ARG A 91 19.34 -5.90 -10.91
C ARG A 91 20.08 -4.55 -10.94
N LYS A 92 20.67 -4.12 -9.82
CA LYS A 92 21.62 -3.00 -9.77
C LYS A 92 22.88 -3.39 -10.53
N LEU A 93 23.33 -2.53 -11.45
CA LEU A 93 24.63 -2.73 -12.08
C LEU A 93 25.70 -2.29 -11.08
N LEU A 94 26.87 -2.94 -11.13
CA LEU A 94 28.01 -2.66 -10.23
C LEU A 94 28.48 -1.20 -10.25
N THR A 95 28.04 -0.42 -11.26
CA THR A 95 28.35 1.00 -11.45
C THR A 95 27.44 1.95 -10.68
N ASP A 96 26.39 1.44 -10.01
CA ASP A 96 25.39 2.26 -9.30
C ASP A 96 25.67 2.42 -7.78
N LEU A 97 26.87 2.02 -7.33
CA LEU A 97 27.40 2.19 -5.96
C LEU A 97 28.46 3.29 -5.92
#